data_AF-A0A162C147-F1
#
_entry.id   AF-A0A162C147-F1
#
_cell.length_a   1.000
_cell.length_b   1.000
_cell.length_c   1.000
_cell.angle_alpha   90.00
_cell.angle_beta   90.00
_cell.angle_gamma   90.00
#
_symmetry.space_group_name_H-M   'P 1'
#
loop_
_entity.id
_entity.type
_entity.pdbx_description
1 polymer ?
#
loop_
_entity_poly.entity_id
_entity_poly.type
_entity_poly.pdbx_seq_one_letter_code
_entity_poly.pdbx_strand_id
1 'polypeptide(L)'
;MALSRKVAEHAGELASLEQRDCGKPTKQAAADAVALARYFEFYAGSCDKLHGDTLPYQNGYSVLTWREPHGVTGHVIPWNYPDADFWPQRGGALAAGNACVVKPPKTRA
;
A
#
# COMPACT_ATOMS: atom_id res chain seq x y z
N MET A 1 2.26 -8.00 -9.84
CA MET A 1 0.78 -8.09 -10.06
C MET A 1 0.09 -9.28 -9.39
N ALA A 2 0.79 -10.27 -8.82
CA ALA A 2 0.14 -11.44 -8.20
C ALA A 2 -0.83 -11.08 -7.03
N LEU A 3 -0.45 -10.13 -6.16
CA LEU A 3 -1.29 -9.71 -5.03
C LEU A 3 -2.61 -9.05 -5.47
N SER A 4 -2.57 -8.16 -6.47
CA SER A 4 -3.79 -7.53 -7.02
C SER A 4 -4.79 -8.58 -7.50
N ARG A 5 -4.33 -9.59 -8.24
CA ARG A 5 -5.18 -10.70 -8.70
C ARG A 5 -5.76 -11.50 -7.53
N LYS A 6 -4.94 -11.81 -6.52
CA LYS A 6 -5.41 -12.52 -5.32
C LYS A 6 -6.47 -11.73 -4.56
N VAL A 7 -6.31 -10.41 -4.41
CA VAL A 7 -7.34 -9.56 -3.81
C VAL A 7 -8.63 -9.58 -4.64
N ALA A 8 -8.53 -9.50 -5.97
CA ALA A 8 -9.70 -9.57 -6.84
C ALA A 8 -10.42 -10.93 -6.75
N GLU A 9 -9.68 -12.05 -6.69
CA GLU A 9 -10.23 -13.40 -6.49
C GLU A 9 -11.00 -13.52 -5.17
N HIS A 10 -10.53 -12.87 -4.10
CA HIS A 10 -11.12 -12.92 -2.75
C HIS A 10 -11.97 -11.68 -2.42
N ALA A 11 -12.33 -10.84 -3.38
CA ALA A 11 -12.97 -9.56 -3.13
C ALA A 11 -14.30 -9.68 -2.35
N GLY A 12 -15.10 -10.72 -2.63
CA GLY A 12 -16.36 -10.96 -1.93
C GLY A 12 -16.16 -11.36 -0.45
N GLU A 13 -15.12 -12.13 -0.16
CA GLU A 13 -14.76 -12.53 1.21
C GLU A 13 -14.26 -11.32 2.00
N LEU A 14 -13.35 -10.53 1.40
CA LEU A 14 -12.82 -9.30 2.00
C LEU A 14 -13.93 -8.28 2.30
N ALA A 15 -14.83 -8.04 1.35
CA ALA A 15 -15.99 -7.17 1.56
C ALA A 15 -16.90 -7.66 2.69
N SER A 16 -17.08 -8.97 2.83
CA SER A 16 -17.89 -9.55 3.91
C SER A 16 -17.23 -9.39 5.28
N LEU A 17 -15.89 -9.51 5.34
CA LEU A 17 -15.11 -9.29 6.56
C LEU A 17 -15.14 -7.81 6.98
N GLU A 18 -14.91 -6.88 6.06
CA GLU A 18 -15.03 -5.43 6.31
C GLU A 18 -16.43 -5.02 6.77
N GLN A 19 -17.47 -5.59 6.16
CA GLN A 19 -18.84 -5.34 6.59
C GLN A 19 -19.08 -5.84 8.01
N ARG A 20 -18.51 -6.98 8.41
CA ARG A 20 -18.64 -7.52 9.77
C ARG A 20 -17.83 -6.73 10.79
N ASP A 21 -16.64 -6.29 10.44
CA ASP A 21 -15.72 -5.62 11.38
C ASP A 21 -16.06 -4.13 11.57
N CYS A 22 -16.47 -3.44 10.48
CA CYS A 22 -16.74 -2.00 10.51
C CYS A 22 -18.22 -1.63 10.40
N GLY A 23 -19.11 -2.57 10.08
CA GLY A 23 -20.54 -2.29 9.89
C GLY A 23 -20.86 -1.48 8.63
N LYS A 24 -19.93 -1.41 7.66
CA LYS A 24 -20.13 -0.65 6.41
C LYS A 24 -21.22 -1.28 5.54
N PRO A 25 -22.00 -0.49 4.78
CA PRO A 25 -22.93 -1.03 3.79
C PRO A 25 -22.21 -1.92 2.75
N THR A 26 -22.86 -3.00 2.33
CA THR A 26 -22.28 -4.00 1.39
C THR A 26 -21.74 -3.37 0.11
N LYS A 27 -22.42 -2.37 -0.44
CA LYS A 27 -21.97 -1.65 -1.64
C LYS A 27 -20.65 -0.91 -1.42
N GLN A 28 -20.48 -0.32 -0.23
CA GLN A 28 -19.24 0.37 0.14
C GLN A 28 -18.12 -0.63 0.36
N ALA A 29 -18.36 -1.71 1.11
CA ALA A 29 -17.35 -2.74 1.37
C ALA A 29 -16.87 -3.42 0.07
N ALA A 30 -17.78 -3.65 -0.89
CA ALA A 30 -17.42 -4.17 -2.21
C ALA A 30 -16.57 -3.19 -3.02
N ALA A 31 -16.88 -1.89 -2.94
CA ALA A 31 -16.07 -0.85 -3.59
C ALA A 31 -14.67 -0.75 -2.99
N ASP A 32 -14.55 -0.87 -1.66
CA ASP A 32 -13.27 -0.86 -0.94
C ASP A 32 -12.38 -2.04 -1.38
N ALA A 33 -12.93 -3.25 -1.52
CA ALA A 33 -12.18 -4.42 -2.00
C ALA A 33 -11.68 -4.26 -3.46
N VAL A 34 -12.48 -3.67 -4.34
CA VAL A 34 -12.06 -3.36 -5.72
C VAL A 34 -10.98 -2.29 -5.73
N ALA A 35 -11.13 -1.23 -4.93
CA ALA A 35 -10.13 -0.17 -4.79
C ALA A 35 -8.80 -0.73 -4.27
N LEU A 36 -8.84 -1.65 -3.30
CA LEU A 36 -7.69 -2.35 -2.77
C LEU A 36 -6.89 -3.06 -3.88
N ALA A 37 -7.55 -3.84 -4.74
CA ALA A 37 -6.90 -4.53 -5.86
C ALA A 37 -6.20 -3.54 -6.82
N ARG A 38 -6.83 -2.39 -7.09
CA ARG A 38 -6.26 -1.34 -7.96
C ARG A 38 -5.04 -0.67 -7.33
N TYR A 39 -5.03 -0.45 -6.01
CA TYR A 39 -3.87 0.06 -5.32
C TYR A 39 -2.67 -0.90 -5.40
N PHE A 40 -2.89 -2.22 -5.28
CA PHE A 40 -1.82 -3.22 -5.50
C PHE A 40 -1.26 -3.15 -6.92
N GLU A 41 -2.11 -2.91 -7.91
CA GLU A 41 -1.69 -2.77 -9.29
C GLU A 41 -0.86 -1.49 -9.50
N PHE A 42 -1.35 -0.36 -8.98
CA PHE A 42 -0.68 0.93 -9.09
C PHE A 42 0.72 0.93 -8.46
N TYR A 43 0.85 0.46 -7.21
CA TYR A 43 2.15 0.44 -6.54
C TYR A 43 3.09 -0.62 -7.12
N ALA A 44 2.58 -1.77 -7.58
CA ALA A 44 3.40 -2.74 -8.30
C ALA A 44 3.96 -2.15 -9.61
N GLY A 45 3.19 -1.30 -10.28
CA GLY A 45 3.64 -0.55 -11.45
C GLY A 45 4.58 0.61 -11.12
N SER A 46 4.81 0.95 -9.85
CA SER A 46 5.67 2.07 -9.44
C SER A 46 7.04 1.62 -8.93
N CYS A 47 7.26 0.31 -8.71
CA CYS A 47 8.49 -0.22 -8.12
C CYS A 47 9.77 0.12 -8.91
N ASP A 48 9.67 0.25 -10.23
CA ASP A 48 10.79 0.55 -11.14
C ASP A 48 10.95 2.04 -11.45
N LYS A 49 10.10 2.91 -10.88
CA LYS A 49 10.00 4.34 -11.24
C LYS A 49 10.54 5.28 -10.17
N LEU A 50 11.02 4.72 -9.05
CA LEU A 50 11.63 5.51 -7.98
C LEU A 50 13.09 5.83 -8.34
N HIS A 51 13.28 6.85 -9.17
CA HIS A 51 14.59 7.27 -9.64
C HIS A 51 15.23 8.32 -8.73
N GLY A 52 16.56 8.34 -8.74
CA GLY A 52 17.34 9.47 -8.26
C GLY A 52 17.60 10.49 -9.38
N ASP A 53 18.36 11.52 -9.05
CA ASP A 53 18.61 12.67 -9.90
C ASP A 53 20.10 12.81 -10.21
N THR A 54 20.41 13.31 -11.40
CA THR A 54 21.76 13.81 -11.72
C THR A 54 21.74 15.32 -11.58
N LEU A 55 22.56 15.86 -10.69
CA LEU A 55 22.56 17.29 -10.36
C LEU A 55 23.66 18.02 -11.13
N PRO A 56 23.37 19.17 -11.76
CA PRO A 56 24.39 19.98 -12.41
C PRO A 56 25.37 20.52 -11.37
N TYR A 57 26.67 20.32 -11.60
CA TYR A 57 27.73 20.76 -10.71
C TYR A 57 28.97 21.24 -11.48
N GLN A 58 30.01 21.66 -10.77
CA GLN A 58 31.26 22.12 -11.37
C GLN A 58 31.92 21.03 -12.22
N ASN A 59 32.60 21.44 -13.30
CA ASN A 59 33.35 20.53 -14.15
C ASN A 59 34.37 19.71 -13.35
N GLY A 60 34.46 18.42 -13.66
CA GLY A 60 35.32 17.47 -12.95
C GLY A 60 34.63 16.68 -11.83
N TYR A 61 33.37 16.98 -11.54
CA TYR A 61 32.56 16.28 -10.54
C TYR A 61 31.30 15.68 -11.16
N SER A 62 30.85 14.55 -10.61
CA SER A 62 29.56 13.95 -10.92
C SER A 62 28.76 13.83 -9.64
N VAL A 63 27.59 14.46 -9.60
CA VAL A 63 26.70 14.47 -8.43
C VAL A 63 25.43 13.70 -8.79
N LEU A 64 25.21 12.61 -8.06
CA LEU A 64 24.09 11.69 -8.25
C LEU A 64 23.37 11.54 -6.91
N THR A 65 22.05 11.39 -6.96
CA THR A 65 21.24 11.00 -5.81
C THR A 65 20.68 9.61 -6.03
N TRP A 66 20.44 8.89 -4.93
CA TRP A 66 19.73 7.61 -4.93
C TRP A 66 18.60 7.66 -3.91
N ARG A 67 17.52 6.93 -4.19
CA ARG A 67 16.41 6.75 -3.27
C ARG A 67 16.53 5.37 -2.65
N GLU A 68 17.09 5.33 -1.44
CA GLU A 68 17.28 4.07 -0.71
C GLU A 68 16.08 3.78 0.20
N PRO A 69 15.68 2.51 0.37
CA PRO A 69 14.70 2.14 1.36
C PRO A 69 15.20 2.48 2.76
N HIS A 70 14.29 2.91 3.64
CA HIS A 70 14.54 3.13 5.05
C HIS A 70 14.75 1.84 5.85
N GLY A 71 14.44 0.67 5.27
CA GLY A 71 14.58 -0.63 5.90
C GLY A 71 13.25 -1.13 6.47
N VAL A 72 13.14 -1.25 7.79
CA VAL A 72 11.92 -1.73 8.46
C VAL A 72 11.05 -0.55 8.90
N THR A 73 9.78 -0.56 8.48
CA THR A 73 8.80 0.51 8.77
C THR A 73 7.63 -0.03 9.59
N GLY A 74 7.18 0.73 10.59
CA GLY A 74 6.01 0.39 11.42
C GLY A 74 4.76 1.14 10.94
N HIS A 75 3.65 0.43 10.78
CA HIS A 75 2.38 0.96 10.25
C HIS A 75 1.25 0.70 11.24
N VAL A 76 0.63 1.76 11.78
CA VAL A 76 -0.50 1.68 12.71
C VAL A 76 -1.76 2.16 12.00
N ILE A 77 -2.81 1.33 12.01
CA ILE A 77 -4.03 1.59 11.23
C ILE A 77 -5.17 2.01 12.16
N PRO A 78 -5.98 3.02 11.77
CA PRO A 78 -7.23 3.35 12.47
C PRO A 78 -8.35 2.33 12.19
N TRP A 79 -9.46 2.44 12.93
CA TRP A 79 -10.55 1.44 12.94
C TRP A 79 -11.69 1.73 11.96
N ASN A 80 -11.72 2.91 11.35
CA ASN A 80 -12.81 3.39 10.50
C ASN A 80 -12.73 2.86 9.06
N TYR A 81 -11.51 2.63 8.56
CA TYR A 81 -11.28 2.08 7.21
C TYR A 81 -10.10 1.09 7.19
N PRO A 82 -10.19 -0.07 7.85
CA PRO A 82 -9.08 -1.00 7.98
C PRO A 82 -8.50 -1.35 6.62
N ASP A 83 -9.30 -1.81 5.65
CA ASP A 83 -8.85 -2.22 4.31
C ASP A 83 -8.43 -1.07 3.40
N ALA A 84 -9.19 0.04 3.39
CA ALA A 84 -8.91 1.17 2.51
C ALA A 84 -7.71 2.01 2.98
N ASP A 85 -7.53 2.19 4.30
CA ASP A 85 -6.32 2.81 4.88
C ASP A 85 -5.18 1.80 5.03
N PHE A 86 -5.46 0.49 4.90
CA PHE A 86 -4.43 -0.53 4.96
C PHE A 86 -3.38 -0.18 3.91
N TRP A 87 -3.81 -0.16 2.66
CA TRP A 87 -2.89 -0.48 1.61
C TRP A 87 -2.09 0.69 1.01
N PRO A 88 -2.61 1.92 0.88
CA PRO A 88 -1.83 3.04 0.32
C PRO A 88 -0.48 3.27 1.02
N GLN A 89 -0.45 3.15 2.35
CA GLN A 89 0.77 3.35 3.15
C GLN A 89 1.80 2.24 2.95
N ARG A 90 1.35 0.98 2.83
CA ARG A 90 2.22 -0.19 2.62
C ARG A 90 2.63 -0.39 1.19
N GLY A 91 1.75 -0.10 0.24
CA GLY A 91 2.02 -0.20 -1.19
C GLY A 91 3.21 0.68 -1.56
N GLY A 92 3.22 1.93 -1.09
CA GLY A 92 4.36 2.84 -1.28
C GLY A 92 5.62 2.34 -0.57
N ALA A 93 5.51 1.91 0.70
CA ALA A 93 6.65 1.40 1.45
C ALA A 93 7.29 0.17 0.79
N LEU A 94 6.49 -0.81 0.36
CA LEU A 94 6.95 -2.02 -0.33
C LEU A 94 7.49 -1.70 -1.73
N ALA A 95 6.85 -0.79 -2.47
CA ALA A 95 7.32 -0.37 -3.79
C ALA A 95 8.69 0.33 -3.71
N ALA A 96 8.95 1.07 -2.63
CA ALA A 96 10.25 1.67 -2.34
C ALA A 96 11.30 0.67 -1.80
N GLY A 97 10.93 -0.60 -1.58
CA GLY A 97 11.84 -1.66 -1.10
C GLY A 97 11.92 -1.81 0.42
N ASN A 98 10.99 -1.22 1.18
CA ASN A 98 10.96 -1.37 2.65
C ASN A 98 10.26 -2.68 3.08
N ALA A 99 10.62 -3.17 4.26
CA ALA A 99 9.83 -4.14 5.01
C ALA A 99 8.80 -3.40 5.87
N CYS A 100 7.60 -3.98 6.03
CA CYS A 100 6.51 -3.39 6.80
C CYS A 100 6.10 -4.28 7.98
N VAL A 101 6.06 -3.72 9.18
CA VAL A 101 5.45 -4.30 10.38
C VAL A 101 4.15 -3.56 10.66
N VAL A 102 3.05 -4.30 10.76
CA VAL A 102 1.71 -3.72 10.78
C VAL A 102 1.02 -4.01 12.10
N LYS A 103 0.46 -2.98 12.72
CA LYS A 103 -0.49 -3.10 13.82
C LYS A 103 -1.91 -2.80 13.32
N PRO A 104 -2.79 -3.82 13.19
CA PRO A 104 -4.18 -3.62 12.79
C PRO A 104 -4.96 -2.88 13.89
N PRO A 105 -6.11 -2.25 13.60
CA PRO A 105 -6.93 -1.62 14.63
C PRO A 105 -7.38 -2.66 15.66
N LYS A 106 -7.76 -2.21 16.87
CA LYS A 106 -8.44 -3.13 17.79
C LYS A 106 -9.88 -3.27 17.29
N THR A 107 -10.31 -4.49 17.04
CA THR A 107 -11.71 -4.79 16.74
C THR A 107 -12.59 -4.37 17.93
N ARG A 108 -13.73 -3.74 17.66
CA ARG A 108 -14.79 -3.61 18.65
C ARG A 108 -15.62 -4.89 18.52
N ALA A 109 -15.37 -5.84 19.43
CA ALA A 109 -16.29 -6.97 19.62
C ALA A 109 -17.69 -6.45 20.00
#